data_AF-A0A2W7RWD2-F1
#
_entry.id   AF-A0A2W7RWD2-F1
#
_cell.length_a   1.000
_cell.length_b   1.000
_cell.length_c   1.000
_cell.angle_alpha   90.00
_cell.angle_beta   90.00
_cell.angle_gamma   90.00
#
_symmetry.space_group_name_H-M   'P 1'
#
loop_
_entity.id
_entity.type
_entity.pdbx_description
1 polymer ?
#
loop_
_entity_poly.entity_id
_entity_poly.type
_entity_poly.pdbx_seq_one_letter_code
_entity_poly.pdbx_strand_id
1 'polypeptide(L)'
;MKAIFKYGIVALTIVFLFQACSKEYSYETGKGYSGVAIGTLQDSTGNCQNVFVNGNYTVDSVLNDSNYIVVTVNIISPGKYYIYTDTANGFWFADSSIVLSTGTQNIKLKGYGKPILPVDANFVITFGSSACQFTIPYNTAVIGNYFPTTAGSYWTYNDSQLNDTITTRALSVLANVANTGQTYAVFIDRLGDTSLYRRSGNTYYTYGSLYPDPSVKPVEYAFLKAGVPAGTSWDSPIVSVVVSNQNVKVKYHFTLLGSGLTASYNGNNFTNVIKVQLDIQALVPPAINYATAQTSYFYYAEGIGLIAIEVPGSTTVMPYNSTLTQWHVN
;
A
#
# COMPACT_ATOMS: atom_id res chain seq x y z
N MET A 1 -13.13 -50.71 68.34
CA MET A 1 -13.04 -49.52 67.46
C MET A 1 -11.60 -49.40 66.98
N LYS A 2 -11.38 -49.11 65.69
CA LYS A 2 -10.09 -48.70 65.06
C LYS A 2 -9.09 -49.81 64.73
N ALA A 3 -9.18 -50.39 63.52
CA ALA A 3 -7.98 -50.81 62.76
C ALA A 3 -8.24 -51.31 61.32
N ILE A 4 -9.46 -51.74 60.96
CA ILE A 4 -9.67 -52.45 59.68
C ILE A 4 -10.19 -51.55 58.54
N PHE A 5 -10.66 -50.33 58.84
CA PHE A 5 -11.32 -49.45 57.86
C PHE A 5 -10.39 -48.45 57.14
N LYS A 6 -9.06 -48.56 57.28
CA LYS A 6 -8.11 -47.60 56.66
C LYS A 6 -7.37 -48.10 55.42
N TYR A 7 -7.34 -49.41 55.16
CA TYR A 7 -6.60 -49.96 54.01
C TYR A 7 -7.49 -50.28 52.79
N GLY A 8 -8.82 -50.36 52.98
CA GLY A 8 -9.77 -50.60 51.87
C GLY A 8 -9.97 -49.40 50.94
N ILE A 9 -9.79 -48.17 51.43
CA ILE A 9 -9.97 -46.94 50.63
C ILE A 9 -8.70 -46.56 49.85
N VAL A 10 -7.52 -46.95 50.35
CA VAL A 10 -6.23 -46.71 49.66
C VAL A 10 -5.97 -47.76 48.56
N ALA A 11 -6.45 -49.01 48.74
CA ALA A 11 -6.34 -50.04 47.71
C ALA A 11 -7.29 -49.82 46.51
N LEU A 12 -8.46 -49.18 46.73
CA LEU A 12 -9.42 -48.91 45.64
C LEU A 12 -9.07 -47.66 44.81
N THR A 13 -8.26 -46.73 45.35
CA THR A 13 -7.82 -45.52 44.63
C THR A 13 -6.56 -45.73 43.80
N ILE A 14 -5.73 -46.74 44.10
CA ILE A 14 -4.53 -47.08 43.30
C ILE A 14 -4.87 -47.91 42.05
N VAL A 15 -5.99 -48.65 42.05
CA VAL A 15 -6.42 -49.45 40.89
C VAL A 15 -7.03 -48.59 39.77
N PHE A 16 -7.53 -47.38 40.07
CA PHE A 16 -8.05 -46.44 39.07
C PHE A 16 -6.98 -45.56 38.40
N LEU A 17 -5.71 -45.61 38.85
CA LEU A 17 -4.62 -44.77 38.30
C LEU A 17 -3.79 -45.45 37.19
N PHE A 18 -4.08 -46.70 36.82
CA PHE A 18 -3.36 -47.41 35.76
C PHE A 18 -4.16 -47.62 34.46
N GLN A 19 -5.33 -47.00 34.31
CA GLN A 19 -6.17 -47.10 33.09
C GLN A 19 -6.12 -45.84 32.19
N ALA A 20 -5.19 -44.92 32.42
CA ALA A 20 -5.07 -43.68 31.62
C ALA A 20 -3.83 -43.68 30.72
N CYS A 21 -3.59 -44.78 30.00
CA CYS A 21 -2.85 -44.77 28.73
C CYS A 21 -2.98 -46.12 28.03
N SER A 22 -4.21 -46.57 27.78
CA SER A 22 -4.40 -47.47 26.64
C SER A 22 -4.16 -46.65 25.38
N LYS A 23 -3.05 -46.92 24.69
CA LYS A 23 -2.81 -46.42 23.34
C LYS A 23 -3.95 -46.94 22.47
N GLU A 24 -4.91 -46.08 22.14
CA GLU A 24 -6.00 -46.44 21.25
C GLU A 24 -5.41 -46.66 19.85
N TYR A 25 -5.36 -47.92 19.44
CA TYR A 25 -5.19 -48.23 18.03
C TYR A 25 -6.54 -47.97 17.38
N SER A 26 -6.71 -46.78 16.82
CA SER A 26 -7.79 -46.51 15.87
C SER A 26 -7.67 -47.55 14.75
N TYR A 27 -8.66 -48.42 14.63
CA TYR A 27 -8.79 -49.30 13.49
C TYR A 27 -9.29 -48.43 12.32
N GLU A 28 -8.35 -47.78 11.62
CA GLU A 28 -8.64 -46.95 10.45
C GLU A 28 -9.12 -47.85 9.29
N THR A 29 -10.41 -48.17 9.26
CA THR A 29 -11.07 -48.86 8.13
C THR A 29 -11.35 -47.95 6.94
N GLY A 30 -10.77 -46.74 6.90
CA GLY A 30 -10.83 -45.84 5.76
C GLY A 30 -9.61 -45.99 4.87
N LYS A 31 -9.74 -45.71 3.56
CA LYS A 31 -8.60 -45.39 2.69
C LYS A 31 -7.88 -44.16 3.30
N GLY A 32 -6.96 -44.38 4.23
CA GLY A 32 -6.26 -43.29 4.89
C GLY A 32 -5.53 -42.46 3.83
N TYR A 33 -5.63 -41.14 3.92
CA TYR A 33 -4.89 -40.18 3.09
C TYR A 33 -3.38 -40.16 3.47
N SER A 34 -2.81 -41.35 3.72
CA SER A 34 -1.41 -41.57 4.08
C SER A 34 -0.49 -41.56 2.84
N GLY A 35 -1.09 -41.58 1.64
CA GLY A 35 -0.36 -41.43 0.38
C GLY A 35 0.12 -40.01 0.13
N VAL A 36 1.08 -39.88 -0.79
CA VAL A 36 1.56 -38.59 -1.29
C VAL A 36 0.57 -38.07 -2.33
N ALA A 37 0.18 -36.80 -2.24
CA ALA A 37 -0.64 -36.16 -3.24
C ALA A 37 0.09 -36.11 -4.58
N ILE A 38 -0.63 -36.42 -5.66
CA ILE A 38 -0.10 -36.32 -7.03
C ILE A 38 -0.89 -35.21 -7.73
N GLY A 39 -0.20 -34.31 -8.43
CA GLY A 39 -0.82 -33.26 -9.21
C GLY A 39 0.21 -32.48 -10.03
N THR A 40 -0.23 -31.35 -10.59
CA THR A 40 0.60 -30.49 -11.44
C THR A 40 0.31 -29.01 -11.21
N LEU A 41 1.34 -28.18 -11.38
CA LEU A 41 1.27 -26.72 -11.40
C LEU A 41 0.90 -26.17 -12.79
N GLN A 42 0.79 -27.04 -13.80
CA GLN A 42 0.54 -26.68 -15.19
C GLN A 42 -0.90 -26.99 -15.60
N ASP A 43 -1.38 -26.33 -16.65
CA ASP A 43 -2.64 -26.64 -17.32
C ASP A 43 -2.51 -27.85 -18.27
N SER A 44 -3.59 -28.21 -18.96
CA SER A 44 -3.61 -29.32 -19.92
C SER A 44 -2.72 -29.13 -21.14
N THR A 45 -2.23 -27.91 -21.37
CA THR A 45 -1.31 -27.55 -22.47
C THR A 45 0.14 -27.42 -22.01
N GLY A 46 0.43 -27.66 -20.73
CA GLY A 46 1.77 -27.57 -20.15
C GLY A 46 2.18 -26.15 -19.71
N ASN A 47 1.27 -25.17 -19.77
CA ASN A 47 1.56 -23.82 -19.31
C ASN A 47 1.41 -23.72 -17.80
N CYS A 48 2.26 -22.93 -17.15
CA CYS A 48 2.16 -22.68 -15.72
C CYS A 48 0.87 -21.95 -15.36
N GLN A 49 0.17 -22.46 -14.34
CA GLN A 49 -0.99 -21.80 -13.77
C GLN A 49 -0.57 -20.58 -12.94
N ASN A 50 -1.51 -19.66 -12.76
CA ASN A 50 -1.24 -18.37 -12.11
C ASN A 50 -0.78 -18.53 -10.65
N VAL A 51 0.19 -17.70 -10.26
CA VAL A 51 0.63 -17.50 -8.88
C VAL A 51 0.25 -16.09 -8.45
N PHE A 52 -0.55 -15.96 -7.40
CA PHE A 52 -0.98 -14.67 -6.86
C PHE A 52 -0.12 -14.28 -5.65
N VAL A 53 0.66 -13.23 -5.79
CA VAL A 53 1.56 -12.73 -4.74
C VAL A 53 0.80 -11.78 -3.81
N ASN A 54 0.89 -11.99 -2.49
CA ASN A 54 0.26 -11.17 -1.47
C ASN A 54 1.28 -10.70 -0.43
N GLY A 55 1.14 -9.46 0.04
CA GLY A 55 2.02 -8.84 1.03
C GLY A 55 3.10 -7.94 0.43
N ASN A 56 3.82 -7.23 1.31
CA ASN A 56 4.89 -6.30 0.95
C ASN A 56 6.25 -6.95 1.21
N TYR A 57 7.13 -6.96 0.21
CA TYR A 57 8.44 -7.63 0.26
C TYR A 57 9.55 -6.57 0.29
N THR A 58 9.71 -5.93 1.45
CA THR A 58 10.69 -4.86 1.68
C THR A 58 12.06 -5.42 2.06
N VAL A 59 13.13 -4.81 1.53
CA VAL A 59 14.52 -5.15 1.90
C VAL A 59 14.71 -5.07 3.41
N ASP A 60 15.45 -6.05 3.95
CA ASP A 60 15.78 -6.21 5.36
C ASP A 60 14.61 -6.42 6.33
N SER A 61 13.37 -6.52 5.83
CA SER A 61 12.19 -6.79 6.64
C SER A 61 11.86 -8.29 6.66
N VAL A 62 11.79 -8.87 7.86
CA VAL A 62 11.41 -10.27 8.04
C VAL A 62 9.95 -10.48 7.63
N LEU A 63 9.72 -11.47 6.77
CA LEU A 63 8.38 -11.83 6.31
C LEU A 63 7.51 -12.35 7.47
N ASN A 64 6.23 -11.99 7.46
CA ASN A 64 5.23 -12.44 8.43
C ASN A 64 4.03 -13.12 7.75
N ASP A 65 2.97 -13.41 8.49
CA ASP A 65 1.80 -14.15 7.98
C ASP A 65 1.00 -13.42 6.87
N SER A 66 1.23 -12.12 6.70
CA SER A 66 0.68 -11.33 5.58
C SER A 66 1.50 -11.46 4.28
N ASN A 67 2.69 -12.07 4.33
CA ASN A 67 3.52 -12.36 3.17
C ASN A 67 3.30 -13.82 2.73
N TYR A 68 2.56 -14.01 1.63
CA TYR A 68 2.26 -15.34 1.12
C TYR A 68 1.96 -15.29 -0.37
N ILE A 69 2.01 -16.46 -1.02
CA ILE A 69 1.51 -16.65 -2.38
C ILE A 69 0.32 -17.60 -2.36
N VAL A 70 -0.58 -17.44 -3.33
CA VAL A 70 -1.66 -18.41 -3.61
C VAL A 70 -1.37 -19.04 -4.96
N VAL A 71 -1.29 -20.36 -4.97
CA VAL A 71 -0.85 -21.16 -6.11
C VAL A 71 -2.01 -22.04 -6.55
N THR A 72 -2.37 -21.95 -7.83
CA THR A 72 -3.37 -22.85 -8.40
C THR A 72 -2.70 -24.16 -8.83
N VAL A 73 -3.15 -25.28 -8.26
CA VAL A 73 -2.67 -26.64 -8.58
C VAL A 73 -3.82 -27.51 -9.06
N ASN A 74 -3.56 -28.42 -10.00
CA ASN A 74 -4.50 -29.47 -10.37
C ASN A 74 -4.16 -30.78 -9.65
N ILE A 75 -4.99 -31.22 -8.71
CA ILE A 75 -4.79 -32.44 -7.92
C ILE A 75 -5.35 -33.65 -8.67
N ILE A 76 -4.49 -34.64 -8.93
CA ILE A 76 -4.83 -35.91 -9.60
C ILE A 76 -5.13 -37.01 -8.56
N SER A 77 -4.38 -37.02 -7.45
CA SER A 77 -4.58 -37.98 -6.36
C SER A 77 -4.53 -37.28 -5.00
N PRO A 78 -5.57 -37.42 -4.15
CA PRO A 78 -5.57 -36.88 -2.79
C PRO A 78 -4.45 -37.47 -1.92
N GLY A 79 -3.97 -36.71 -0.93
CA GLY A 79 -2.88 -37.13 -0.06
C GLY A 79 -2.16 -35.97 0.60
N LYS A 80 -1.02 -36.28 1.24
CA LYS A 80 -0.12 -35.28 1.82
C LYS A 80 0.68 -34.59 0.72
N TYR A 81 0.73 -33.27 0.74
CA TYR A 81 1.58 -32.48 -0.16
C TYR A 81 2.65 -31.73 0.61
N TYR A 82 3.72 -31.40 -0.11
CA TYR A 82 4.67 -30.35 0.25
C TYR A 82 4.95 -29.55 -1.01
N ILE A 83 4.59 -28.26 -1.00
CA ILE A 83 4.82 -27.35 -2.12
C ILE A 83 5.72 -26.25 -1.60
N TYR A 84 6.80 -26.00 -2.33
CA TYR A 84 7.83 -25.06 -1.90
C TYR A 84 8.48 -24.39 -3.10
N THR A 85 9.20 -23.31 -2.82
CA THR A 85 10.06 -22.61 -3.77
C THR A 85 11.52 -22.77 -3.38
N ASP A 86 12.42 -22.53 -4.33
CA ASP A 86 13.80 -22.23 -4.00
C ASP A 86 13.92 -20.94 -3.17
N THR A 87 15.10 -20.71 -2.59
CA THR A 87 15.39 -19.45 -1.91
C THR A 87 15.97 -18.47 -2.93
N ALA A 88 15.26 -17.37 -3.15
CA ALA A 88 15.71 -16.28 -3.99
C ALA A 88 15.72 -14.98 -3.19
N ASN A 89 16.76 -14.18 -3.37
CA ASN A 89 16.93 -12.90 -2.68
C ASN A 89 16.75 -12.97 -1.13
N GLY A 90 17.08 -14.11 -0.50
CA GLY A 90 17.04 -14.29 0.96
C GLY A 90 15.70 -14.71 1.58
N PHE A 91 14.70 -14.99 0.75
CA PHE A 91 13.40 -15.48 1.22
C PHE A 91 12.87 -16.61 0.34
N TRP A 92 11.86 -17.34 0.83
CA TRP A 92 11.22 -18.45 0.14
C TRP A 92 9.79 -18.66 0.64
N PHE A 93 9.02 -19.47 -0.09
CA PHE A 93 7.65 -19.86 0.23
C PHE A 93 7.54 -21.37 0.37
N ALA A 94 6.76 -21.84 1.35
CA ALA A 94 6.44 -23.24 1.51
C ALA A 94 5.13 -23.47 2.27
N ASP A 95 4.46 -24.59 1.97
CA ASP A 95 3.40 -25.15 2.79
C ASP A 95 3.33 -26.68 2.66
N SER A 96 2.82 -27.33 3.71
CA SER A 96 2.55 -28.77 3.73
C SER A 96 1.24 -29.05 4.43
N SER A 97 0.35 -29.78 3.77
CA SER A 97 -0.92 -30.21 4.36
C SER A 97 -1.47 -31.44 3.63
N ILE A 98 -2.75 -31.74 3.80
CA ILE A 98 -3.47 -32.82 3.12
C ILE A 98 -4.51 -32.22 2.19
N VAL A 99 -4.53 -32.67 0.94
CA VAL A 99 -5.65 -32.44 0.00
C VAL A 99 -6.56 -33.66 0.00
N LEU A 100 -7.87 -33.43 0.12
CA LEU A 100 -8.89 -34.48 0.25
C LEU A 100 -9.66 -34.73 -1.05
N SER A 101 -9.59 -33.80 -2.01
CA SER A 101 -10.31 -33.87 -3.28
C SER A 101 -9.37 -33.68 -4.47
N THR A 102 -9.76 -34.27 -5.60
CA THR A 102 -9.13 -34.03 -6.90
C THR A 102 -9.62 -32.73 -7.54
N GLY A 103 -8.97 -32.31 -8.63
CA GLY A 103 -9.29 -31.11 -9.39
C GLY A 103 -8.48 -29.87 -8.98
N THR A 104 -8.85 -28.72 -9.53
CA THR A 104 -8.17 -27.44 -9.29
C THR A 104 -8.35 -26.97 -7.85
N GLN A 105 -7.24 -26.68 -7.16
CA GLN A 105 -7.18 -26.18 -5.79
C GLN A 105 -6.30 -24.93 -5.73
N ASN A 106 -6.66 -23.98 -4.87
CA ASN A 106 -5.84 -22.81 -4.57
C ASN A 106 -5.16 -23.04 -3.22
N ILE A 107 -3.84 -23.20 -3.22
CA ILE A 107 -3.05 -23.50 -2.02
C ILE A 107 -2.26 -22.25 -1.63
N LYS A 108 -2.37 -21.86 -0.37
CA LYS A 108 -1.65 -20.73 0.21
C LYS A 108 -0.28 -21.19 0.74
N LEU A 109 0.80 -20.60 0.25
CA LEU A 109 2.15 -20.84 0.76
C LEU A 109 2.64 -19.63 1.54
N LYS A 110 3.02 -19.85 2.80
CA LYS A 110 3.58 -18.80 3.67
C LYS A 110 5.01 -18.46 3.25
N GLY A 111 5.35 -17.17 3.29
CA GLY A 111 6.71 -16.67 3.10
C GLY A 111 7.57 -16.74 4.36
N TYR A 112 8.86 -17.00 4.18
CA TYR A 112 9.89 -17.08 5.22
C TYR A 112 11.14 -16.34 4.78
N GLY A 113 11.95 -15.86 5.73
CA GLY A 113 13.18 -15.12 5.46
C GLY A 113 12.94 -13.62 5.30
N LYS A 114 13.81 -12.94 4.55
CA LYS A 114 13.70 -11.51 4.24
C LYS A 114 14.38 -11.18 2.89
N PRO A 115 13.83 -10.25 2.09
CA PRO A 115 14.54 -9.72 0.91
C PRO A 115 15.88 -9.08 1.30
N ILE A 116 16.96 -9.39 0.58
CA ILE A 116 18.32 -8.89 0.88
C ILE A 116 18.72 -7.73 -0.03
N LEU A 117 18.37 -7.80 -1.32
CA LEU A 117 18.75 -6.84 -2.34
C LEU A 117 17.52 -6.18 -2.96
N PRO A 118 17.64 -4.91 -3.39
CA PRO A 118 16.59 -4.17 -4.09
C PRO A 118 16.48 -4.60 -5.57
N VAL A 119 16.18 -5.87 -5.81
CA VAL A 119 16.09 -6.47 -7.16
C VAL A 119 14.94 -7.48 -7.23
N ASP A 120 14.39 -7.68 -8.42
CA ASP A 120 13.36 -8.70 -8.68
C ASP A 120 13.81 -10.08 -8.19
N ALA A 121 12.93 -10.75 -7.46
CA ALA A 121 13.16 -12.10 -6.96
C ALA A 121 12.43 -13.11 -7.87
N ASN A 122 13.21 -13.89 -8.62
CA ASN A 122 12.71 -14.96 -9.48
C ASN A 122 12.70 -16.28 -8.71
N PHE A 123 11.55 -16.95 -8.68
CA PHE A 123 11.36 -18.20 -7.94
C PHE A 123 10.97 -19.34 -8.88
N VAL A 124 11.42 -20.54 -8.52
CA VAL A 124 10.93 -21.82 -9.06
C VAL A 124 10.09 -22.51 -7.99
N ILE A 125 8.78 -22.59 -8.21
CA ILE A 125 7.85 -23.37 -7.37
C ILE A 125 7.81 -24.82 -7.82
N THR A 126 7.81 -25.75 -6.85
CA THR A 126 7.84 -27.20 -7.06
C THR A 126 6.70 -27.90 -6.34
N PHE A 127 6.01 -28.80 -7.05
CA PHE A 127 5.05 -29.75 -6.50
C PHE A 127 5.26 -31.14 -7.13
N GLY A 128 5.81 -32.08 -6.37
CA GLY A 128 6.19 -33.39 -6.90
C GLY A 128 7.23 -33.27 -8.01
N SER A 129 6.90 -33.75 -9.22
CA SER A 129 7.73 -33.60 -10.42
C SER A 129 7.38 -32.37 -11.28
N SER A 130 6.36 -31.60 -10.90
CA SER A 130 5.94 -30.40 -11.62
C SER A 130 6.66 -29.17 -11.05
N ALA A 131 7.08 -28.27 -11.94
CA ALA A 131 7.72 -27.02 -11.56
C ALA A 131 7.25 -25.86 -12.45
N CYS A 132 7.19 -24.66 -11.86
CA CYS A 132 6.79 -23.42 -12.53
C CYS A 132 7.61 -22.23 -12.02
N GLN A 133 7.72 -21.19 -12.84
CA GLN A 133 8.43 -19.97 -12.47
C GLN A 133 7.47 -18.81 -12.25
N PHE A 134 7.78 -17.96 -11.28
CA PHE A 134 7.13 -16.67 -11.10
C PHE A 134 8.13 -15.65 -10.55
N THR A 135 7.82 -14.37 -10.75
CA THR A 135 8.65 -13.27 -10.29
C THR A 135 7.89 -12.44 -9.27
N ILE A 136 8.55 -12.12 -8.16
CA ILE A 136 8.14 -11.03 -7.27
C ILE A 136 8.99 -9.82 -7.67
N PRO A 137 8.41 -8.82 -8.36
CA PRO A 137 9.15 -7.63 -8.73
C PRO A 137 9.58 -6.88 -7.49
N TYR A 138 10.79 -6.32 -7.50
CA TYR A 138 11.21 -5.34 -6.52
C TYR A 138 10.44 -4.05 -6.78
N ASN A 139 9.30 -3.93 -6.11
CA ASN A 139 8.49 -2.72 -6.18
C ASN A 139 9.06 -1.68 -5.23
N THR A 140 9.69 -0.65 -5.77
CA THR A 140 9.86 0.66 -5.10
C THR A 140 8.52 1.40 -4.94
N ALA A 141 7.42 0.83 -5.45
CA ALA A 141 6.09 1.39 -5.32
C ALA A 141 5.49 0.98 -3.97
N VAL A 142 5.32 1.95 -3.09
CA VAL A 142 4.42 1.82 -1.93
C VAL A 142 3.00 1.66 -2.47
N ILE A 143 2.57 0.42 -2.73
CA ILE A 143 1.20 0.10 -3.17
C ILE A 143 0.21 0.69 -2.16
N GLY A 144 -0.82 1.37 -2.66
CA GLY A 144 -1.80 2.10 -1.87
C GLY A 144 -1.32 3.45 -1.33
N ASN A 145 -0.16 3.98 -1.77
CA ASN A 145 0.33 5.31 -1.40
C ASN A 145 0.53 6.21 -2.61
N TYR A 146 -0.19 7.32 -2.66
CA TYR A 146 -0.18 8.27 -3.77
C TYR A 146 0.63 9.54 -3.47
N PHE A 147 1.23 9.63 -2.28
CA PHE A 147 2.13 10.70 -1.90
C PHE A 147 3.12 10.19 -0.85
N PRO A 148 4.15 9.42 -1.26
CA PRO A 148 5.18 8.92 -0.36
C PRO A 148 5.89 10.07 0.35
N THR A 149 6.14 9.90 1.65
CA THR A 149 6.85 10.88 2.49
C THR A 149 8.09 10.28 3.15
N THR A 150 8.60 9.16 2.62
CA THR A 150 9.77 8.48 3.17
C THR A 150 10.99 9.39 3.03
N ALA A 151 11.69 9.65 4.14
CA ALA A 151 12.91 10.45 4.15
C ALA A 151 13.94 9.93 3.14
N GLY A 152 14.62 10.84 2.46
CA GLY A 152 15.59 10.54 1.40
C GLY A 152 14.97 10.36 0.01
N SER A 153 13.64 10.29 -0.11
CA SER A 153 12.96 10.34 -1.40
C SER A 153 13.11 11.71 -2.07
N TYR A 154 13.11 11.75 -3.40
CA TYR A 154 13.14 13.01 -4.16
C TYR A 154 12.33 12.95 -5.45
N TRP A 155 11.90 14.12 -5.90
CA TRP A 155 11.16 14.33 -7.14
C TRP A 155 11.68 15.58 -7.84
N THR A 156 11.98 15.46 -9.13
CA THR A 156 12.41 16.57 -9.98
C THR A 156 11.37 16.79 -11.06
N TYR A 157 10.95 18.04 -11.22
CA TYR A 157 9.91 18.45 -12.15
C TYR A 157 10.45 19.47 -13.15
N ASN A 158 10.03 19.37 -14.41
CA ASN A 158 10.14 20.48 -15.36
C ASN A 158 9.12 21.55 -15.00
N ASP A 159 9.57 22.76 -14.70
CA ASP A 159 8.72 23.88 -14.29
C ASP A 159 8.65 24.93 -15.40
N SER A 160 7.43 25.17 -15.90
CA SER A 160 7.19 26.10 -17.02
C SER A 160 7.37 27.58 -16.68
N GLN A 161 7.32 27.97 -15.40
CA GLN A 161 7.55 29.37 -15.00
C GLN A 161 9.03 29.64 -14.76
N LEU A 162 9.79 28.65 -14.27
CA LEU A 162 11.23 28.76 -14.11
C LEU A 162 12.00 28.55 -15.42
N ASN A 163 11.37 27.95 -16.44
CA ASN A 163 12.05 27.43 -17.63
C ASN A 163 13.25 26.53 -17.27
N ASP A 164 13.11 25.79 -16.18
CA ASP A 164 14.15 24.95 -15.57
C ASP A 164 13.48 23.85 -14.76
N THR A 165 14.27 23.00 -14.13
CA THR A 165 13.80 21.96 -13.22
C THR A 165 13.73 22.45 -11.78
N ILE A 166 12.78 21.93 -11.00
CA ILE A 166 12.73 22.08 -9.54
C ILE A 166 12.76 20.71 -8.88
N THR A 167 13.69 20.51 -7.94
CA THR A 167 13.79 19.27 -7.17
C THR A 167 13.29 19.49 -5.76
N THR A 168 12.38 18.63 -5.29
CA THR A 168 11.95 18.55 -3.90
C THR A 168 12.40 17.24 -3.27
N ARG A 169 12.71 17.27 -1.97
CA ARG A 169 13.24 16.14 -1.20
C ARG A 169 12.52 16.01 0.13
N ALA A 170 12.19 14.77 0.50
CA ALA A 170 11.69 14.45 1.83
C ALA A 170 12.87 14.34 2.81
N LEU A 171 12.83 15.11 3.90
CA LEU A 171 13.88 15.13 4.92
C LEU A 171 13.63 14.08 6.01
N SER A 172 14.69 13.75 6.75
CA SER A 172 14.59 12.92 7.97
C SER A 172 14.01 13.67 9.17
N VAL A 173 13.97 15.00 9.10
CA VAL A 173 13.37 15.84 10.14
C VAL A 173 11.85 15.87 9.99
N LEU A 174 11.17 15.80 11.13
CA LEU A 174 9.72 15.92 11.23
C LEU A 174 9.34 17.24 11.92
N ALA A 175 8.25 17.84 11.46
CA ALA A 175 7.69 19.06 12.06
C ALA A 175 6.49 18.72 12.96
N ASN A 176 6.53 19.15 14.21
CA ASN A 176 5.39 19.08 15.12
C ASN A 176 4.63 20.40 15.12
N VAL A 177 3.37 20.38 14.70
CA VAL A 177 2.54 21.58 14.57
C VAL A 177 1.54 21.62 15.72
N ALA A 178 1.81 22.49 16.70
CA ALA A 178 1.11 22.49 18.00
C ALA A 178 -0.41 22.72 17.89
N ASN A 179 -0.85 23.62 17.00
CA ASN A 179 -2.28 23.95 16.82
C ASN A 179 -3.08 22.83 16.15
N THR A 180 -2.42 21.90 15.43
CA THR A 180 -3.10 20.72 14.88
C THR A 180 -2.89 19.49 15.77
N GLY A 181 -1.84 19.49 16.62
CA GLY A 181 -1.44 18.34 17.42
C GLY A 181 -0.83 17.20 16.58
N GLN A 182 -0.42 17.50 15.34
CA GLN A 182 0.03 16.49 14.38
C GLN A 182 1.52 16.65 14.04
N THR A 183 2.11 15.54 13.61
CA THR A 183 3.47 15.47 13.08
C THR A 183 3.45 15.37 11.55
N TYR A 184 4.34 16.09 10.89
CA TYR A 184 4.44 16.19 9.44
C TYR A 184 5.84 15.82 8.95
N ALA A 185 5.91 15.17 7.80
CA ALA A 185 7.12 15.08 7.01
C ALA A 185 7.46 16.46 6.44
N VAL A 186 8.74 16.82 6.51
CA VAL A 186 9.26 18.08 5.97
C VAL A 186 9.83 17.81 4.59
N PHE A 187 9.35 18.54 3.60
CA PHE A 187 9.89 18.58 2.26
C PHE A 187 10.63 19.90 2.09
N ILE A 188 11.74 19.88 1.36
CA ILE A 188 12.46 21.08 0.96
C ILE A 188 12.72 21.04 -0.53
N ASP A 189 12.59 22.17 -1.21
CA ASP A 189 12.96 22.29 -2.61
C ASP A 189 14.40 22.84 -2.80
N ARG A 190 14.84 22.93 -4.06
CA ARG A 190 16.17 23.46 -4.39
C ARG A 190 16.34 24.95 -4.08
N LEU A 191 15.23 25.68 -3.89
CA LEU A 191 15.22 27.11 -3.56
C LEU A 191 15.26 27.33 -2.04
N GLY A 192 15.08 26.27 -1.26
CA GLY A 192 15.09 26.30 0.20
C GLY A 192 13.69 26.43 0.81
N ASP A 193 12.64 26.45 0.00
CA ASP A 193 11.27 26.53 0.48
C ASP A 193 10.83 25.19 1.06
N THR A 194 10.15 25.26 2.21
CA THR A 194 9.73 24.09 2.97
C THR A 194 8.22 23.86 2.87
N SER A 195 7.84 22.61 2.64
CA SER A 195 6.44 22.17 2.61
C SER A 195 6.21 21.04 3.60
N LEU A 196 5.04 21.05 4.25
CA LEU A 196 4.71 20.08 5.29
C LEU A 196 3.59 19.16 4.83
N TYR A 197 3.81 17.85 4.95
CA TYR A 197 2.84 16.83 4.52
C TYR A 197 2.65 15.75 5.57
N ARG A 198 1.44 15.23 5.67
CA ARG A 198 1.14 14.05 6.48
C ARG A 198 0.06 13.22 5.82
N ARG A 199 -0.05 11.97 6.25
CA ARG A 199 -1.09 11.03 5.80
C ARG A 199 -1.84 10.48 7.00
N SER A 200 -3.16 10.32 6.88
CA SER A 200 -3.98 9.56 7.82
C SER A 200 -4.95 8.69 7.04
N GLY A 201 -4.82 7.37 7.15
CA GLY A 201 -5.53 6.42 6.30
C GLY A 201 -5.28 6.71 4.82
N ASN A 202 -6.34 6.91 4.03
CA ASN A 202 -6.25 7.26 2.62
C ASN A 202 -6.39 8.77 2.33
N THR A 203 -6.31 9.62 3.35
CA THR A 203 -6.34 11.07 3.20
C THR A 203 -4.95 11.66 3.43
N TYR A 204 -4.56 12.57 2.52
CA TYR A 204 -3.27 13.24 2.52
C TYR A 204 -3.49 14.72 2.79
N TYR A 205 -2.70 15.24 3.72
CA TYR A 205 -2.85 16.59 4.26
C TYR A 205 -1.57 17.37 4.06
N THR A 206 -1.74 18.67 3.88
CA THR A 206 -0.65 19.64 3.97
C THR A 206 -0.98 20.69 5.02
N TYR A 207 0.06 21.30 5.59
CA TYR A 207 -0.05 22.45 6.48
C TYR A 207 0.64 23.64 5.81
N GLY A 208 -0.15 24.60 5.34
CA GLY A 208 0.34 25.71 4.53
C GLY A 208 -0.65 26.86 4.46
N SER A 209 -0.18 28.02 4.02
CA SER A 209 -1.03 29.19 3.77
C SER A 209 -1.80 29.01 2.47
N LEU A 210 -3.05 29.46 2.42
CA LEU A 210 -3.84 29.46 1.19
C LEU A 210 -3.49 30.71 0.37
N TYR A 211 -3.10 30.52 -0.90
CA TYR A 211 -3.03 31.57 -1.92
C TYR A 211 -4.38 32.30 -2.04
N PRO A 212 -4.42 33.64 -2.29
CA PRO A 212 -3.34 34.51 -2.77
C PRO A 212 -2.43 35.17 -1.74
N ASP A 213 -2.70 35.05 -0.45
CA ASP A 213 -1.98 35.84 0.55
C ASP A 213 -1.15 34.94 1.50
N PRO A 214 0.19 34.89 1.32
CA PRO A 214 1.07 34.08 2.17
C PRO A 214 1.17 34.61 3.60
N SER A 215 0.70 35.84 3.89
CA SER A 215 0.68 36.40 5.25
C SER A 215 -0.40 35.79 6.15
N VAL A 216 -1.32 35.03 5.57
CA VAL A 216 -2.37 34.32 6.29
C VAL A 216 -1.75 33.17 7.10
N LYS A 217 -2.25 32.98 8.33
CA LYS A 217 -1.84 31.87 9.18
C LYS A 217 -2.06 30.54 8.45
N PRO A 218 -1.06 29.64 8.41
CA PRO A 218 -1.20 28.34 7.79
C PRO A 218 -2.33 27.52 8.42
N VAL A 219 -3.05 26.78 7.57
CA VAL A 219 -4.11 25.86 7.96
C VAL A 219 -3.78 24.46 7.46
N GLU A 220 -4.32 23.46 8.15
CA GLU A 220 -4.27 22.09 7.65
C GLU A 220 -5.45 21.85 6.71
N TYR A 221 -5.19 21.22 5.57
CA TYR A 221 -6.25 20.79 4.65
C TYR A 221 -5.85 19.52 3.91
N ALA A 222 -6.87 18.73 3.56
CA ALA A 222 -6.69 17.55 2.71
C ALA A 222 -6.51 17.97 1.25
N PHE A 223 -5.40 17.62 0.63
CA PHE A 223 -5.15 17.89 -0.80
C PHE A 223 -5.46 16.67 -1.69
N LEU A 224 -5.56 15.47 -1.09
CA LEU A 224 -5.89 14.23 -1.78
C LEU A 224 -6.65 13.28 -0.84
N LYS A 225 -7.69 12.63 -1.37
CA LYS A 225 -8.39 11.51 -0.74
C LYS A 225 -8.39 10.34 -1.73
N ALA A 226 -7.59 9.31 -1.46
CA ALA A 226 -7.53 8.12 -2.30
C ALA A 226 -8.67 7.14 -1.96
N GLY A 227 -9.14 6.39 -2.96
CA GLY A 227 -10.17 5.35 -2.80
C GLY A 227 -11.59 5.89 -2.59
N VAL A 228 -11.84 7.18 -2.81
CA VAL A 228 -13.20 7.73 -2.86
C VAL A 228 -13.74 7.71 -4.29
N PRO A 229 -15.06 7.63 -4.51
CA PRO A 229 -15.65 7.67 -5.86
C PRO A 229 -15.30 8.95 -6.62
N ALA A 230 -15.20 8.87 -7.94
CA ALA A 230 -15.09 10.05 -8.80
C ALA A 230 -16.29 11.00 -8.60
N GLY A 231 -16.03 12.30 -8.65
CA GLY A 231 -16.99 13.36 -8.31
C GLY A 231 -17.09 13.67 -6.82
N THR A 232 -16.40 12.93 -5.95
CA THR A 232 -16.32 13.28 -4.52
C THR A 232 -15.57 14.60 -4.36
N SER A 233 -16.19 15.54 -3.63
CA SER A 233 -15.60 16.86 -3.37
C SER A 233 -15.43 17.14 -1.87
N TRP A 234 -14.47 18.01 -1.54
CA TRP A 234 -14.24 18.47 -0.17
C TRP A 234 -13.59 19.86 -0.16
N ASP A 235 -13.77 20.59 0.94
CA ASP A 235 -13.22 21.94 1.09
C ASP A 235 -12.05 21.97 2.10
N SER A 236 -11.15 22.93 1.93
CA SER A 236 -10.26 23.41 3.00
C SER A 236 -11.05 24.22 4.05
N PRO A 237 -10.42 24.55 5.20
CA PRO A 237 -10.91 25.64 6.03
C PRO A 237 -11.04 26.95 5.23
N ILE A 238 -11.99 27.79 5.63
CA ILE A 238 -12.15 29.15 5.09
C ILE A 238 -11.17 30.07 5.82
N VAL A 239 -10.43 30.87 5.06
CA VAL A 239 -9.57 31.93 5.59
C VAL A 239 -10.07 33.30 5.13
N SER A 240 -9.83 34.32 5.94
CA SER A 240 -10.09 35.72 5.58
C SER A 240 -8.78 36.40 5.19
N VAL A 241 -8.77 37.03 4.03
CA VAL A 241 -7.60 37.71 3.44
C VAL A 241 -7.99 39.14 3.05
N VAL A 242 -7.02 40.06 3.02
CA VAL A 242 -7.27 41.43 2.56
C VAL A 242 -6.67 41.61 1.18
N VAL A 243 -7.51 41.77 0.16
CA VAL A 243 -7.08 42.04 -1.22
C VAL A 243 -7.63 43.40 -1.63
N SER A 244 -6.75 44.32 -2.04
CA SER A 244 -7.13 45.67 -2.48
C SER A 244 -8.03 46.40 -1.46
N ASN A 245 -7.68 46.34 -0.17
CA ASN A 245 -8.46 46.88 0.97
C ASN A 245 -9.87 46.28 1.17
N GLN A 246 -10.19 45.16 0.54
CA GLN A 246 -11.43 44.42 0.77
C GLN A 246 -11.16 43.13 1.54
N ASN A 247 -12.03 42.82 2.50
CA ASN A 247 -11.98 41.54 3.22
C ASN A 247 -12.63 40.46 2.35
N VAL A 248 -11.82 39.52 1.87
CA VAL A 248 -12.20 38.42 1.00
C VAL A 248 -12.13 37.13 1.80
N LYS A 249 -13.14 36.25 1.66
CA LYS A 249 -13.06 34.89 2.20
C LYS A 249 -12.59 33.94 1.11
N VAL A 250 -11.58 33.14 1.40
CA VAL A 250 -10.99 32.19 0.45
C VAL A 250 -11.12 30.78 1.03
N LYS A 251 -11.44 29.82 0.15
CA LYS A 251 -11.31 28.39 0.42
C LYS A 251 -10.84 27.67 -0.84
N TYR A 252 -10.24 26.51 -0.65
CA TYR A 252 -9.93 25.57 -1.72
C TYR A 252 -11.02 24.52 -1.79
N HIS A 253 -11.60 24.33 -2.96
CA HIS A 253 -12.58 23.31 -3.25
C HIS A 253 -11.94 22.23 -4.12
N PHE A 254 -11.83 21.02 -3.58
CA PHE A 254 -11.22 19.89 -4.26
C PHE A 254 -12.29 18.96 -4.82
N THR A 255 -12.03 18.35 -5.98
CA THR A 255 -12.85 17.29 -6.55
C THR A 255 -11.96 16.17 -7.09
N LEU A 256 -12.21 14.92 -6.68
CA LEU A 256 -11.55 13.77 -7.30
C LEU A 256 -12.20 13.49 -8.66
N LEU A 257 -11.45 13.64 -9.75
CA LEU A 257 -11.97 13.45 -11.10
C LEU A 257 -11.90 11.99 -11.56
N GLY A 258 -10.92 11.23 -11.06
CA GLY A 258 -10.78 9.82 -11.39
C GLY A 258 -9.62 9.14 -10.66
N SER A 259 -9.66 7.82 -10.63
CA SER A 259 -8.61 6.94 -10.09
C SER A 259 -8.40 5.75 -11.02
N GLY A 260 -7.26 5.06 -10.91
CA GLY A 260 -6.91 3.96 -11.80
C GLY A 260 -6.60 4.41 -13.24
N LEU A 261 -6.28 5.69 -13.43
CA LEU A 261 -6.00 6.27 -14.73
C LEU A 261 -4.58 5.94 -15.19
N THR A 262 -4.30 6.22 -16.45
CA THR A 262 -2.94 6.29 -17.00
C THR A 262 -2.61 7.72 -17.39
N ALA A 263 -1.34 8.11 -17.28
CA ALA A 263 -0.85 9.41 -17.72
C ALA A 263 0.59 9.29 -18.23
N SER A 264 1.00 10.16 -19.14
CA SER A 264 2.35 10.14 -19.71
C SER A 264 2.97 11.52 -19.68
N TYR A 265 4.14 11.65 -19.05
CA TYR A 265 4.87 12.91 -18.95
C TYR A 265 6.38 12.68 -19.15
N ASN A 266 7.03 13.55 -19.93
CA ASN A 266 8.48 13.51 -20.17
C ASN A 266 9.01 12.13 -20.60
N GLY A 267 8.23 11.39 -21.41
CA GLY A 267 8.58 10.04 -21.88
C GLY A 267 8.31 8.90 -20.89
N ASN A 268 7.85 9.22 -19.68
CA ASN A 268 7.47 8.23 -18.66
C ASN A 268 5.97 7.93 -18.74
N ASN A 269 5.60 6.65 -18.63
CA ASN A 269 4.22 6.20 -18.54
C ASN A 269 3.89 5.81 -17.11
N PHE A 270 2.84 6.42 -16.57
CA PHE A 270 2.35 6.18 -15.21
C PHE A 270 1.02 5.44 -15.27
N THR A 271 0.88 4.41 -14.46
CA THR A 271 -0.37 3.67 -14.22
C THR A 271 -0.87 3.94 -12.82
N ASN A 272 -2.13 3.55 -12.53
CA ASN A 272 -2.78 3.81 -11.25
C ASN A 272 -2.65 5.27 -10.82
N VAL A 273 -3.11 6.18 -11.69
CA VAL A 273 -3.07 7.62 -11.47
C VAL A 273 -4.40 8.12 -10.91
N ILE A 274 -4.33 9.00 -9.90
CA ILE A 274 -5.46 9.81 -9.44
C ILE A 274 -5.34 11.21 -10.01
N LYS A 275 -6.44 11.73 -10.56
CA LYS A 275 -6.57 13.13 -10.99
C LYS A 275 -7.47 13.89 -10.01
N VAL A 276 -6.96 14.98 -9.44
CA VAL A 276 -7.69 15.88 -8.53
C VAL A 276 -7.78 17.26 -9.17
N GLN A 277 -8.97 17.84 -9.17
CA GLN A 277 -9.19 19.25 -9.46
C GLN A 277 -9.15 20.06 -8.16
N LEU A 278 -8.50 21.22 -8.22
CA LEU A 278 -8.55 22.26 -7.19
C LEU A 278 -9.15 23.53 -7.80
N ASP A 279 -10.23 24.01 -7.22
CA ASP A 279 -10.78 25.33 -7.47
C ASP A 279 -10.46 26.25 -6.28
N ILE A 280 -9.71 27.32 -6.53
CA ILE A 280 -9.53 28.41 -5.58
C ILE A 280 -10.81 29.25 -5.63
N GLN A 281 -11.59 29.23 -4.55
CA GLN A 281 -12.85 29.94 -4.47
C GLN A 281 -12.75 31.15 -3.55
N ALA A 282 -13.24 32.29 -4.04
CA ALA A 282 -13.27 33.54 -3.30
C ALA A 282 -14.70 34.08 -3.17
N LEU A 283 -15.02 34.60 -1.99
CA LEU A 283 -16.22 35.37 -1.72
C LEU A 283 -15.78 36.82 -1.46
N VAL A 284 -16.07 37.69 -2.42
CA VAL A 284 -15.72 39.12 -2.40
C VAL A 284 -16.99 39.93 -2.17
N PRO A 285 -17.15 40.61 -1.03
CA PRO A 285 -18.30 41.49 -0.79
C PRO A 285 -18.42 42.57 -1.89
N PRO A 286 -19.63 42.89 -2.36
CA PRO A 286 -20.94 42.54 -1.79
C PRO A 286 -21.52 41.20 -2.28
N ALA A 287 -20.76 40.37 -3.01
CA ALA A 287 -21.25 39.07 -3.43
C ALA A 287 -21.60 38.19 -2.23
N ILE A 288 -22.62 37.34 -2.39
CA ILE A 288 -23.10 36.41 -1.36
C ILE A 288 -22.69 34.95 -1.63
N ASN A 289 -22.19 34.65 -2.84
CA ASN A 289 -21.76 33.32 -3.27
C ASN A 289 -20.27 33.32 -3.59
N TYR A 290 -19.62 32.19 -3.35
CA TYR A 290 -18.24 31.97 -3.78
C TYR A 290 -18.18 31.86 -5.31
N ALA A 291 -17.13 32.44 -5.89
CA ALA A 291 -16.78 32.28 -7.29
C ALA A 291 -15.40 31.62 -7.42
N THR A 292 -15.21 30.76 -8.42
CA THR A 292 -13.92 30.17 -8.74
C THR A 292 -13.02 31.23 -9.40
N ALA A 293 -11.89 31.54 -8.74
CA ALA A 293 -10.88 32.45 -9.24
C ALA A 293 -9.85 31.73 -10.13
N GLN A 294 -9.53 30.47 -9.82
CA GLN A 294 -8.56 29.67 -10.56
C GLN A 294 -8.89 28.18 -10.40
N THR A 295 -8.72 27.42 -11.48
CA THR A 295 -8.80 25.97 -11.49
C THR A 295 -7.43 25.38 -11.80
N SER A 296 -7.05 24.33 -11.10
CA SER A 296 -5.80 23.59 -11.29
C SER A 296 -6.07 22.08 -11.24
N TYR A 297 -5.24 21.29 -11.92
CA TYR A 297 -5.30 19.84 -11.92
C TYR A 297 -4.01 19.25 -11.38
N PHE A 298 -4.15 18.28 -10.49
CA PHE A 298 -3.04 17.56 -9.87
C PHE A 298 -3.17 16.09 -10.19
N TYR A 299 -2.06 15.48 -10.57
CA TYR A 299 -1.98 14.07 -10.93
C TYR A 299 -1.05 13.36 -9.97
N TYR A 300 -1.50 12.27 -9.38
CA TYR A 300 -0.73 11.49 -8.41
C TYR A 300 -0.64 10.04 -8.88
N ALA A 301 0.56 9.50 -9.04
CA ALA A 301 0.76 8.09 -9.35
C ALA A 301 1.05 7.27 -8.09
N GLU A 302 0.47 6.09 -8.01
CA GLU A 302 0.70 5.14 -6.92
C GLU A 302 2.17 4.76 -6.80
N GLY A 303 2.68 4.77 -5.57
CA GLY A 303 4.08 4.50 -5.24
C GLY A 303 5.06 5.60 -5.64
N ILE A 304 4.61 6.62 -6.36
CA ILE A 304 5.48 7.68 -6.88
C ILE A 304 5.17 8.99 -6.16
N GLY A 305 3.93 9.48 -6.20
CA GLY A 305 3.61 10.81 -5.68
C GLY A 305 2.99 11.71 -6.74
N LEU A 306 3.13 13.03 -6.55
CA LEU A 306 2.72 14.02 -7.54
C LEU A 306 3.55 13.83 -8.82
N ILE A 307 2.87 13.67 -9.97
CA ILE A 307 3.50 13.51 -11.28
C ILE A 307 3.29 14.70 -12.20
N ALA A 308 2.21 15.46 -11.99
CA ALA A 308 1.96 16.68 -12.75
C ALA A 308 1.05 17.67 -12.01
N ILE A 309 1.28 18.95 -12.27
CA ILE A 309 0.39 20.07 -12.01
C ILE A 309 0.09 20.73 -13.35
N GLU A 310 -1.19 20.97 -13.64
CA GLU A 310 -1.65 21.66 -14.84
C GLU A 310 -2.61 22.79 -14.43
N VAL A 311 -2.29 24.01 -14.80
CA VAL A 311 -3.09 25.21 -14.57
C VAL A 311 -3.44 25.78 -15.94
N PRO A 312 -4.69 25.63 -16.39
CA PRO A 312 -5.14 26.26 -17.63
C PRO A 312 -4.95 27.78 -17.56
N GLY A 313 -4.50 28.37 -18.66
CA GLY A 313 -4.44 29.82 -18.79
C GLY A 313 -5.83 30.42 -18.82
N SER A 314 -5.95 31.64 -18.28
CA SER A 314 -7.14 32.49 -18.40
C SER A 314 -6.73 33.89 -18.85
N THR A 315 -7.69 34.82 -18.95
CA THR A 315 -7.40 36.23 -19.25
C THR A 315 -6.54 36.91 -18.19
N THR A 316 -6.51 36.39 -16.96
CA THR A 316 -5.81 36.98 -15.81
C THR A 316 -4.75 36.06 -15.20
N VAL A 317 -4.66 34.82 -15.67
CA VAL A 317 -3.75 33.79 -15.13
C VAL A 317 -2.94 33.20 -16.28
N MET A 318 -1.62 33.33 -16.22
CA MET A 318 -0.74 32.66 -17.17
C MET A 318 -0.84 31.14 -16.98
N PRO A 319 -0.89 30.35 -18.08
CA PRO A 319 -0.86 28.89 -17.96
C PRO A 319 0.41 28.44 -17.25
N TYR A 320 0.29 27.40 -16.43
CA TYR A 320 1.42 26.81 -15.71
C TYR A 320 1.33 25.30 -15.75
N ASN A 321 2.43 24.66 -16.12
CA ASN A 321 2.62 23.23 -16.00
C ASN A 321 3.89 22.93 -15.19
N SER A 322 3.80 21.89 -14.36
CA SER A 322 4.94 21.26 -13.71
C SER A 322 4.82 19.76 -13.86
N THR A 323 5.82 19.10 -14.45
CA THR A 323 5.71 17.68 -14.83
C THR A 323 6.94 16.90 -14.40
N LEU A 324 6.74 15.73 -13.81
CA LEU A 324 7.81 14.92 -13.24
C LEU A 324 8.75 14.40 -14.32
N THR A 325 10.05 14.53 -14.10
CA THR A 325 11.10 14.05 -15.00
C THR A 325 11.94 12.94 -14.39
N GLN A 326 12.26 13.05 -13.09
CA GLN A 326 13.08 12.09 -12.36
C GLN A 326 12.57 11.96 -10.93
N TRP A 327 12.64 10.75 -10.37
CA TRP A 327 12.26 10.52 -8.98
C TRP A 327 13.01 9.33 -8.38
N HIS A 328 13.01 9.29 -7.06
CA HIS A 328 13.42 8.14 -6.27
C HIS A 328 12.56 8.11 -5.00
N VAL A 329 11.95 6.96 -4.73
CA VAL A 329 11.13 6.74 -3.54
C VAL A 329 11.77 5.60 -2.75
N ASN A 330 12.06 5.88 -1.47
CA ASN A 330 12.58 4.91 -0.50
C ASN A 330 11.48 4.05 0.11
#